data_AF-A0A2G8KY86-F1
#
_entry.id   AF-A0A2G8KY86-F1
#
_cell.length_a   1.000
_cell.length_b   1.000
_cell.length_c   1.000
_cell.angle_alpha   90.00
_cell.angle_beta   90.00
_cell.angle_gamma   90.00
#
_symmetry.space_group_name_H-M   'P 1'
#
loop_
_entity.id
_entity.type
_entity.pdbx_description
1 polymer ?
#
loop_
_entity_poly.entity_id
_entity_poly.type
_entity_poly.pdbx_seq_one_letter_code
_entity_poly.pdbx_strand_id
1 'polypeptide(L)'
;MDFRGRVYPCPPHFNHLGSDVTRSLLQFAQGQPLGEKGLDWLKIHLINLSGLKKRQVYTCSLDERLKYANEILPDILDSADQPFEGKKWWQQTDEPWQALACCMDIAEAVRSPDPEKYVSHLPIHQDGSCNGLQHYAALGRDIIGAQQVNLHPFPVPQDVYSGVAQMVEELRENDAQNGLKIAKTLKGSVHRKVVKQTVMTVVYGVTAFGGRHQIFRQLKDAEVLSENDAWYAAGYLVLKVFQSLGKMFAKTREIQDWLTESALMIAKGGSSVEWVTPLGLPIVQPYHKKNQVWVSTTEKWSLYHNDTTNAKGEQFVMLHEQPILHNLAKNLVEKFGELEVGPGMRIKHGNPMEILKVKDYVEKVPETGEFDLKNVLESTYFFS
;
A
#
# COMPACT_ATOMS: atom_id res chain seq x y z
N MET A 1 10.47 -4.98 -16.15
CA MET A 1 9.21 -4.44 -15.58
C MET A 1 8.08 -5.45 -15.80
N ASP A 2 6.97 -5.38 -15.07
CA ASP A 2 5.71 -6.01 -15.49
C ASP A 2 4.96 -5.13 -16.50
N PHE A 3 3.84 -5.64 -17.03
CA PHE A 3 3.01 -4.93 -18.03
C PHE A 3 2.41 -3.60 -17.54
N ARG A 4 2.52 -3.28 -16.24
CA ARG A 4 2.01 -2.05 -15.61
C ARG A 4 3.14 -1.07 -15.26
N GLY A 5 4.37 -1.36 -15.69
CA GLY A 5 5.56 -0.57 -15.39
C GLY A 5 6.21 -0.85 -14.02
N ARG A 6 5.73 -1.81 -13.22
CA ARG A 6 6.40 -2.11 -11.94
C ARG A 6 7.77 -2.73 -12.20
N VAL A 7 8.81 -2.22 -11.51
CA VAL A 7 10.18 -2.72 -11.61
C VAL A 7 10.38 -3.93 -10.70
N TYR A 8 11.13 -4.92 -11.19
CA TYR A 8 11.54 -6.12 -10.44
C TYR A 8 12.97 -6.49 -10.87
N PRO A 9 13.84 -6.98 -9.96
CA PRO A 9 15.14 -7.55 -10.33
C PRO A 9 14.99 -8.76 -11.26
N CYS A 10 15.88 -8.89 -12.24
CA CYS A 10 15.91 -10.05 -13.14
C CYS A 10 16.33 -11.37 -12.46
N PRO A 11 17.30 -11.39 -11.51
CA PRO A 11 17.65 -12.61 -10.76
C PRO A 11 16.54 -12.97 -9.76
N PRO A 12 15.83 -14.11 -9.89
CA PRO A 12 14.60 -14.35 -9.15
C PRO A 12 14.83 -14.90 -7.72
N HIS A 13 16.00 -15.48 -7.43
CA HIS A 13 16.24 -16.24 -6.21
C HIS A 13 16.83 -15.42 -5.05
N PHE A 14 17.72 -14.46 -5.34
CA PHE A 14 18.41 -13.66 -4.33
C PHE A 14 18.43 -12.20 -4.78
N ASN A 15 17.58 -11.39 -4.17
CA ASN A 15 17.43 -9.95 -4.45
C ASN A 15 16.66 -9.25 -3.31
N HIS A 16 16.74 -7.92 -3.27
CA HIS A 16 16.17 -7.08 -2.20
C HIS A 16 14.62 -7.10 -2.08
N LEU A 17 13.88 -7.67 -3.03
CA LEU A 17 12.42 -7.87 -2.89
C LEU A 17 12.07 -9.15 -2.12
N GLY A 18 13.05 -9.97 -1.75
CA GLY A 18 12.87 -11.20 -0.98
C GLY A 18 12.39 -10.97 0.47
N SER A 19 12.47 -12.03 1.28
CA SER A 19 12.11 -12.02 2.70
C SER A 19 13.12 -11.24 3.54
N ASP A 20 12.79 -11.02 4.82
CA ASP A 20 13.67 -10.44 5.85
C ASP A 20 15.12 -10.97 5.78
N VAL A 21 15.30 -12.29 5.84
CA VAL A 21 16.61 -12.97 5.69
C VAL A 21 17.31 -12.63 4.37
N THR A 22 16.56 -12.45 3.28
CA THR A 22 17.16 -12.10 1.97
C THR A 22 17.65 -10.66 1.95
N ARG A 23 16.95 -9.77 2.66
CA ARG A 23 17.29 -8.33 2.78
C ARG A 23 18.44 -8.09 3.73
N SER A 24 18.45 -8.77 4.88
CA SER A 24 19.54 -8.67 5.87
C SER A 24 20.90 -9.16 5.36
N LEU A 25 20.90 -10.02 4.33
CA LEU A 25 22.10 -10.49 3.64
C LEU A 25 22.58 -9.54 2.52
N LEU A 26 21.91 -8.39 2.34
CA LEU A 26 22.20 -7.42 1.28
C LEU A 26 22.45 -6.03 1.85
N GLN A 27 23.63 -5.48 1.54
CA GLN A 27 24.04 -4.11 1.84
C GLN A 27 24.55 -3.43 0.57
N PHE A 28 24.68 -2.10 0.58
CA PHE A 28 25.27 -1.40 -0.55
C PHE A 28 26.76 -1.72 -0.67
N ALA A 29 27.25 -1.98 -1.89
CA ALA A 29 28.68 -2.23 -2.12
C ALA A 29 29.54 -0.96 -1.88
N GLN A 30 28.96 0.21 -2.12
CA GLN A 30 29.53 1.51 -1.79
C GLN A 30 28.74 2.09 -0.60
N GLY A 31 29.37 2.15 0.57
CA GLY A 31 28.82 2.83 1.73
C GLY A 31 28.94 4.35 1.64
N GLN A 32 28.36 5.07 2.60
CA GLN A 32 28.41 6.53 2.72
C GLN A 32 28.72 6.94 4.17
N PRO A 33 29.45 8.06 4.40
CA PRO A 33 29.62 8.61 5.74
C PRO A 33 28.27 9.06 6.30
N LEU A 34 27.98 8.76 7.57
CA LEU A 34 26.69 9.05 8.19
C LEU A 34 26.37 10.57 8.28
N GLY A 35 27.38 11.41 8.51
CA GLY A 35 27.20 12.82 8.83
C GLY A 35 26.38 13.05 10.10
N GLU A 36 26.03 14.32 10.37
CA GLU A 36 25.29 14.80 11.54
C GLU A 36 24.08 13.95 11.95
N LYS A 37 23.34 13.38 10.97
CA LYS A 37 22.03 12.74 11.21
C LYS A 37 21.93 11.27 10.77
N GLY A 38 22.97 10.69 10.16
CA GLY A 38 22.90 9.31 9.66
C GLY A 38 22.71 8.29 10.80
N LEU A 39 23.39 8.47 11.93
CA LEU A 39 23.25 7.60 13.10
C LEU A 39 21.82 7.63 13.69
N ASP A 40 21.18 8.79 13.67
CA ASP A 40 19.80 8.92 14.15
C ASP A 40 18.79 8.33 13.16
N TRP A 41 19.05 8.41 11.85
CA TRP A 41 18.27 7.68 10.85
C TRP A 41 18.45 6.15 10.95
N LEU A 42 19.65 5.63 11.25
CA LEU A 42 19.85 4.21 11.55
C LEU A 42 19.01 3.79 12.77
N LYS A 43 19.05 4.55 13.87
CA LYS A 43 18.24 4.28 15.08
C LYS A 43 16.74 4.30 14.79
N ILE A 44 16.24 5.29 14.03
CA ILE A 44 14.83 5.36 13.61
C ILE A 44 14.48 4.15 12.73
N HIS A 45 15.37 3.77 11.80
CA HIS A 45 15.20 2.61 10.94
C HIS A 45 15.11 1.30 11.73
N LEU A 46 15.96 1.10 12.74
CA LEU A 46 15.87 -0.05 13.64
C LEU A 46 14.53 -0.10 14.38
N ILE A 47 14.00 1.03 14.86
CA ILE A 47 12.68 1.06 15.53
C ILE A 47 11.55 0.80 14.52
N ASN A 48 11.67 1.26 13.28
CA ASN A 48 10.73 0.92 12.20
C ASN A 48 10.71 -0.60 11.92
N LEU A 49 11.89 -1.24 11.80
CA LEU A 49 12.03 -2.69 11.66
C LEU A 49 11.55 -3.46 12.90
N SER A 50 11.69 -2.86 14.10
CA SER A 50 11.40 -3.55 15.35
C SER A 50 9.94 -4.00 15.43
N GLY A 51 9.00 -3.22 14.89
CA GLY A 51 7.57 -3.43 15.11
C GLY A 51 7.13 -3.41 16.58
N LEU A 52 8.02 -3.11 17.53
CA LEU A 52 7.68 -3.06 18.95
C LEU A 52 6.80 -1.85 19.24
N LYS A 53 5.99 -1.93 20.31
CA LYS A 53 4.99 -0.90 20.64
C LYS A 53 4.06 -0.51 19.47
N LYS A 54 3.50 -1.43 18.66
CA LYS A 54 2.63 -1.10 17.48
C LYS A 54 1.50 -0.09 17.72
N ARG A 55 0.94 0.01 18.94
CA ARG A 55 -0.06 1.04 19.27
C ARG A 55 0.52 2.46 19.40
N GLN A 56 1.83 2.58 19.61
CA GLN A 56 2.60 3.83 19.70
C GLN A 56 3.42 4.08 18.41
N VAL A 57 4.12 3.10 17.81
CA VAL A 57 4.98 3.37 16.62
C VAL A 57 4.21 3.95 15.42
N TYR A 58 2.93 3.59 15.25
CA TYR A 58 2.05 4.17 14.23
C TYR A 58 1.24 5.39 14.73
N THR A 59 1.60 5.97 15.88
CA THR A 59 1.01 7.19 16.47
C THR A 59 2.03 8.09 17.19
N CYS A 60 3.34 7.78 17.12
CA CYS A 60 4.43 8.50 17.79
C CYS A 60 5.38 9.14 16.78
N SER A 61 6.05 10.21 17.20
CA SER A 61 6.92 10.99 16.31
C SER A 61 8.25 10.28 15.99
N LEU A 62 8.99 10.81 15.01
CA LEU A 62 10.37 10.38 14.75
C LEU A 62 11.28 10.61 15.98
N ASP A 63 11.07 11.71 16.72
CA ASP A 63 11.80 12.01 17.95
C ASP A 63 11.51 10.98 19.06
N GLU A 64 10.27 10.51 19.17
CA GLU A 64 9.89 9.46 20.11
C GLU A 64 10.48 8.10 19.73
N ARG A 65 10.56 7.78 18.43
CA ARG A 65 11.29 6.59 17.94
C ARG A 65 12.78 6.69 18.28
N LEU A 66 13.41 7.83 17.99
CA LEU A 66 14.82 8.08 18.27
C LEU A 66 15.13 8.04 19.77
N LYS A 67 14.30 8.69 20.61
CA LYS A 67 14.41 8.64 22.06
C LYS A 67 14.33 7.21 22.57
N TYR A 68 13.36 6.42 22.10
CA TYR A 68 13.23 5.02 22.48
C TYR A 68 14.44 4.18 22.04
N ALA A 69 15.01 4.40 20.85
CA ALA A 69 16.23 3.74 20.42
C ALA A 69 17.43 4.05 21.33
N ASN A 70 17.57 5.29 21.80
CA ASN A 70 18.59 5.67 22.77
C ASN A 70 18.33 5.06 24.16
N GLU A 71 17.06 4.92 24.58
CA GLU A 71 16.66 4.23 25.83
C GLU A 71 17.03 2.74 25.82
N ILE A 72 16.88 2.05 24.68
CA ILE A 72 17.19 0.60 24.54
C ILE A 72 18.59 0.30 24.00
N LEU A 73 19.47 1.30 23.86
CA LEU A 73 20.82 1.12 23.29
C LEU A 73 21.63 -0.04 23.91
N PRO A 74 21.55 -0.35 25.23
CA PRO A 74 22.20 -1.54 25.79
C PRO A 74 21.68 -2.88 25.25
N ASP A 75 20.43 -2.97 24.80
CA ASP A 75 19.84 -4.18 24.20
C ASP A 75 20.14 -4.30 22.70
N ILE A 76 20.35 -3.16 22.03
CA ILE A 76 20.86 -3.07 20.65
C ILE A 76 22.30 -3.59 20.61
N LEU A 77 23.16 -3.12 21.52
CA LEU A 77 24.56 -3.55 21.60
C LEU A 77 24.69 -5.03 22.01
N ASP A 78 23.91 -5.50 22.98
CA ASP A 78 23.82 -6.93 23.35
C ASP A 78 23.41 -7.80 22.16
N SER A 79 22.44 -7.35 21.36
CA SER A 79 21.98 -8.06 20.16
C SER A 79 23.06 -8.13 19.08
N ALA A 80 23.87 -7.08 18.91
CA ALA A 80 24.98 -7.06 17.97
C ALA A 80 26.17 -7.94 18.43
N ASP A 81 26.52 -7.87 19.72
CA ASP A 81 27.68 -8.55 20.28
C ASP A 81 27.47 -10.04 20.49
N GLN A 82 26.30 -10.45 20.99
CA GLN A 82 25.99 -11.82 21.42
C GLN A 82 24.63 -12.30 20.86
N PRO A 83 24.40 -12.28 19.54
CA PRO A 83 23.08 -12.53 18.92
C PRO A 83 22.41 -13.84 19.31
N PHE A 84 23.19 -14.88 19.67
CA PHE A 84 22.68 -16.21 20.04
C PHE A 84 22.85 -16.57 21.52
N GLU A 85 23.51 -15.73 22.33
CA GLU A 85 23.78 -16.02 23.76
C GLU A 85 23.32 -14.92 24.73
N GLY A 86 23.16 -13.68 24.25
CA GLY A 86 22.64 -12.55 25.02
C GLY A 86 21.12 -12.57 25.22
N LYS A 87 20.53 -11.39 25.43
CA LYS A 87 19.09 -11.18 25.69
C LYS A 87 18.20 -11.49 24.48
N LYS A 88 18.76 -11.55 23.28
CA LYS A 88 18.06 -11.89 22.01
C LYS A 88 16.90 -10.93 21.70
N TRP A 89 17.05 -9.64 22.05
CA TRP A 89 16.02 -8.62 21.80
C TRP A 89 15.63 -8.56 20.32
N TRP A 90 16.60 -8.65 19.41
CA TRP A 90 16.37 -8.67 17.96
C TRP A 90 15.37 -9.75 17.50
N GLN A 91 15.31 -10.91 18.18
CA GLN A 91 14.39 -12.02 17.83
C GLN A 91 12.92 -11.73 18.19
N GLN A 92 12.65 -10.66 18.92
CA GLN A 92 11.31 -10.28 19.39
C GLN A 92 10.63 -9.24 18.46
N THR A 93 11.23 -8.97 17.30
CA THR A 93 10.84 -7.93 16.36
C THR A 93 10.04 -8.45 15.16
N ASP A 94 9.45 -7.54 14.36
CA ASP A 94 8.72 -7.89 13.13
C ASP A 94 9.64 -8.39 12.00
N GLU A 95 10.79 -7.75 11.83
CA GLU A 95 11.76 -8.02 10.76
C GLU A 95 13.15 -8.35 11.40
N PRO A 96 13.28 -9.53 12.06
CA PRO A 96 14.37 -9.80 13.00
C PRO A 96 15.77 -9.80 12.40
N TRP A 97 15.96 -10.32 11.18
CA TRP A 97 17.30 -10.38 10.60
C TRP A 97 17.75 -9.02 10.07
N GLN A 98 16.86 -8.20 9.49
CA GLN A 98 17.15 -6.80 9.19
C GLN A 98 17.41 -5.99 10.47
N ALA A 99 16.63 -6.24 11.54
CA ALA A 99 16.86 -5.59 12.83
C ALA A 99 18.24 -5.93 13.41
N LEU A 100 18.67 -7.20 13.33
CA LEU A 100 20.01 -7.62 13.76
C LEU A 100 21.12 -6.94 12.93
N ALA A 101 21.01 -6.92 11.60
CA ALA A 101 21.98 -6.25 10.74
C ALA A 101 22.09 -4.74 11.07
N CYS A 102 20.95 -4.10 11.36
CA CYS A 102 20.93 -2.70 11.78
C CYS A 102 21.51 -2.48 13.19
N CYS A 103 21.34 -3.43 14.13
CA CYS A 103 22.02 -3.40 15.43
C CYS A 103 23.55 -3.42 15.27
N MET A 104 24.08 -4.22 14.32
CA MET A 104 25.52 -4.32 14.05
C MET A 104 26.09 -3.01 13.48
N ASP A 105 25.45 -2.44 12.46
CA ASP A 105 25.86 -1.16 11.83
C ASP A 105 25.82 0.00 12.86
N ILE A 106 24.79 0.06 13.72
CA ILE A 106 24.70 1.00 14.84
C ILE A 106 25.82 0.76 15.87
N ALA A 107 26.12 -0.49 16.21
CA ALA A 107 27.16 -0.82 17.19
C ALA A 107 28.55 -0.41 16.69
N GLU A 108 28.88 -0.63 15.43
CA GLU A 108 30.12 -0.15 14.81
C GLU A 108 30.16 1.39 14.76
N ALA A 109 29.08 2.04 14.31
CA ALA A 109 29.00 3.50 14.24
C ALA A 109 29.23 4.17 15.60
N VAL A 110 28.58 3.68 16.67
CA VAL A 110 28.70 4.20 18.04
C VAL A 110 30.07 3.91 18.67
N ARG A 111 30.77 2.88 18.20
CA ARG A 111 32.14 2.52 18.66
C ARG A 111 33.25 3.16 17.85
N SER A 112 32.92 3.76 16.70
CA SER A 112 33.90 4.47 15.88
C SER A 112 34.45 5.72 16.61
N PRO A 113 35.66 6.20 16.26
CA PRO A 113 36.21 7.42 16.86
C PRO A 113 35.41 8.69 16.56
N ASP A 114 34.56 8.66 15.53
CA ASP A 114 33.78 9.77 15.02
C ASP A 114 32.56 9.22 14.23
N PRO A 115 31.38 9.10 14.86
CA PRO A 115 30.21 8.49 14.23
C PRO A 115 29.72 9.20 12.96
N GLU A 116 29.97 10.50 12.80
CA GLU A 116 29.62 11.22 11.56
C GLU A 116 30.49 10.78 10.37
N LYS A 117 31.70 10.27 10.66
CA LYS A 117 32.65 9.77 9.64
C LYS A 117 32.62 8.25 9.48
N TYR A 118 31.84 7.52 10.27
CA TYR A 118 31.58 6.10 10.03
C TYR A 118 30.90 5.91 8.67
N VAL A 119 31.43 5.00 7.85
CA VAL A 119 30.93 4.70 6.51
C VAL A 119 29.97 3.52 6.61
N SER A 120 28.68 3.81 6.75
CA SER A 120 27.63 2.79 6.79
C SER A 120 27.34 2.26 5.39
N HIS A 121 27.03 0.96 5.31
CA HIS A 121 26.64 0.28 4.09
C HIS A 121 25.14 -0.13 4.09
N LEU A 122 24.44 0.08 5.22
CA LEU A 122 23.08 -0.40 5.44
C LEU A 122 22.02 0.39 4.63
N PRO A 123 21.11 -0.28 3.90
CA PRO A 123 20.01 0.39 3.23
C PRO A 123 18.90 0.80 4.21
N ILE A 124 18.75 2.10 4.47
CA ILE A 124 17.64 2.64 5.27
C ILE A 124 16.35 2.72 4.43
N HIS A 125 15.27 2.12 4.95
CA HIS A 125 13.95 2.12 4.30
C HIS A 125 13.05 3.27 4.78
N GLN A 126 12.29 3.85 3.85
CA GLN A 126 11.11 4.68 4.08
C GLN A 126 10.02 4.24 3.08
N ASP A 127 8.79 3.99 3.53
CA ASP A 127 7.68 3.56 2.65
C ASP A 127 6.41 4.40 2.88
N GLY A 128 5.56 4.46 1.86
CA GLY A 128 4.27 5.16 1.87
C GLY A 128 3.21 4.35 2.63
N SER A 129 2.69 4.93 3.71
CA SER A 129 1.79 4.26 4.68
C SER A 129 0.60 3.52 4.05
N CYS A 130 0.08 4.00 2.92
CA CYS A 130 -0.66 3.18 1.96
C CYS A 130 -0.57 3.77 0.54
N ASN A 131 0.54 3.50 -0.18
CA ASN A 131 0.82 4.01 -1.54
C ASN A 131 -0.41 4.05 -2.49
N GLY A 132 -1.23 2.99 -2.51
CA GLY A 132 -2.43 2.93 -3.35
C GLY A 132 -3.51 3.96 -2.98
N LEU A 133 -3.80 4.13 -1.69
CA LEU A 133 -4.72 5.16 -1.20
C LEU A 133 -4.14 6.57 -1.33
N GLN A 134 -2.81 6.73 -1.16
CA GLN A 134 -2.12 8.01 -1.39
C GLN A 134 -2.36 8.52 -2.81
N HIS A 135 -2.16 7.67 -3.84
CA HIS A 135 -2.47 8.07 -5.22
C HIS A 135 -3.95 8.39 -5.45
N TYR A 136 -4.90 7.62 -4.89
CA TYR A 136 -6.33 7.93 -5.06
C TYR A 136 -6.76 9.23 -4.34
N ALA A 137 -6.25 9.49 -3.13
CA ALA A 137 -6.53 10.72 -2.40
C ALA A 137 -5.96 11.95 -3.12
N ALA A 138 -4.79 11.83 -3.74
CA ALA A 138 -4.19 12.88 -4.56
C ALA A 138 -4.91 13.10 -5.90
N LEU A 139 -5.36 12.02 -6.57
CA LEU A 139 -6.16 12.13 -7.81
C LEU A 139 -7.54 12.74 -7.55
N GLY A 140 -8.20 12.37 -6.46
CA GLY A 140 -9.53 12.86 -6.09
C GLY A 140 -9.51 14.15 -5.26
N ARG A 141 -8.33 14.65 -4.86
CA ARG A 141 -8.14 15.76 -3.91
C ARG A 141 -8.99 15.61 -2.64
N ASP A 142 -9.03 14.38 -2.12
CA ASP A 142 -9.86 13.94 -1.00
C ASP A 142 -9.22 14.35 0.33
N ILE A 143 -9.74 15.38 1.02
CA ILE A 143 -9.14 15.88 2.28
C ILE A 143 -9.09 14.79 3.37
N ILE A 144 -10.20 14.07 3.57
CA ILE A 144 -10.30 13.04 4.61
C ILE A 144 -9.38 11.88 4.26
N GLY A 145 -9.41 11.44 3.01
CA GLY A 145 -8.51 10.41 2.51
C GLY A 145 -7.03 10.79 2.67
N ALA A 146 -6.67 12.01 2.26
CA ALA A 146 -5.32 12.57 2.32
C ALA A 146 -4.77 12.65 3.74
N GLN A 147 -5.59 13.05 4.71
CA GLN A 147 -5.22 13.05 6.12
C GLN A 147 -4.92 11.63 6.62
N GLN A 148 -5.80 10.67 6.36
CA GLN A 148 -5.67 9.28 6.84
C GLN A 148 -4.44 8.53 6.28
N VAL A 149 -3.86 9.01 5.19
CA VAL A 149 -2.69 8.39 4.52
C VAL A 149 -1.48 9.31 4.44
N ASN A 150 -1.41 10.31 5.34
CA ASN A 150 -0.25 11.17 5.57
C ASN A 150 0.17 12.02 4.34
N LEU A 151 -0.78 12.42 3.49
CA LEU A 151 -0.53 13.50 2.51
C LEU A 151 -0.62 14.89 3.17
N HIS A 152 -1.43 15.02 4.23
CA HIS A 152 -1.49 16.23 5.06
C HIS A 152 -0.45 16.17 6.19
N PRO A 153 0.26 17.26 6.50
CA PRO A 153 1.23 17.28 7.59
C PRO A 153 0.54 17.11 8.96
N PHE A 154 1.12 16.24 9.78
CA PHE A 154 0.73 16.05 11.19
C PHE A 154 2.00 15.84 12.03
N PRO A 155 2.00 16.20 13.33
CA PRO A 155 3.16 15.97 14.21
C PRO A 155 3.39 14.47 14.49
N VAL A 156 2.36 13.64 14.33
CA VAL A 156 2.39 12.18 14.49
C VAL A 156 1.75 11.49 13.29
N PRO A 157 2.22 10.29 12.92
CA PRO A 157 1.68 9.54 11.79
C PRO A 157 0.21 9.15 12.00
N GLN A 158 -0.56 9.22 10.92
CA GLN A 158 -1.94 8.74 10.85
C GLN A 158 -1.97 7.28 10.38
N ASP A 159 -2.83 6.47 10.99
CA ASP A 159 -2.92 5.03 10.76
C ASP A 159 -4.30 4.61 10.26
N VAL A 160 -4.53 4.74 8.94
CA VAL A 160 -5.75 4.30 8.24
C VAL A 160 -6.24 2.90 8.68
N TYR A 161 -5.32 1.98 8.97
CA TYR A 161 -5.64 0.62 9.39
C TYR A 161 -6.32 0.57 10.78
N SER A 162 -5.97 1.48 11.70
CA SER A 162 -6.65 1.63 12.99
C SER A 162 -7.91 2.48 12.88
N GLY A 163 -7.92 3.53 12.05
CA GLY A 163 -9.13 4.31 11.75
C GLY A 163 -10.26 3.44 11.17
N VAL A 164 -9.93 2.55 10.24
CA VAL A 164 -10.89 1.56 9.71
C VAL A 164 -11.26 0.51 10.76
N ALA A 165 -10.33 0.07 11.62
CA ALA A 165 -10.67 -0.85 12.71
C ALA A 165 -11.69 -0.22 13.68
N GLN A 166 -11.53 1.06 14.03
CA GLN A 166 -12.48 1.79 14.87
C GLN A 166 -13.86 1.90 14.23
N MET A 167 -13.96 2.37 12.97
CA MET A 167 -15.26 2.45 12.27
C MET A 167 -15.97 1.09 12.17
N VAL A 168 -15.21 0.00 11.99
CA VAL A 168 -15.76 -1.36 11.95
C VAL A 168 -16.25 -1.81 13.34
N GLU A 169 -15.57 -1.42 14.42
CA GLU A 169 -16.00 -1.70 15.80
C GLU A 169 -17.23 -0.87 16.20
N GLU A 170 -17.33 0.39 15.78
CA GLU A 170 -18.52 1.24 15.96
C GLU A 170 -19.73 0.67 15.22
N LEU A 171 -19.54 0.23 13.97
CA LEU A 171 -20.58 -0.48 13.20
C LEU A 171 -20.93 -1.84 13.82
N ARG A 172 -19.98 -2.54 14.45
CA ARG A 172 -20.23 -3.78 15.20
C ARG A 172 -21.02 -3.52 16.47
N GLU A 173 -20.71 -2.48 17.23
CA GLU A 173 -21.43 -2.18 18.47
C GLU A 173 -22.88 -1.76 18.19
N ASN A 174 -23.12 -0.98 17.13
CA ASN A 174 -24.47 -0.66 16.67
C ASN A 174 -25.27 -1.92 16.24
N ASP A 175 -24.72 -2.76 15.36
CA ASP A 175 -25.36 -4.02 14.96
C ASP A 175 -25.61 -4.96 16.17
N ALA A 176 -24.69 -4.99 17.14
CA ALA A 176 -24.82 -5.75 18.37
C ALA A 176 -25.95 -5.23 19.28
N GLN A 177 -26.09 -3.91 19.41
CA GLN A 177 -27.20 -3.29 20.15
C GLN A 177 -28.56 -3.60 19.49
N ASN A 178 -28.61 -3.59 18.15
CA ASN A 178 -29.75 -4.05 17.35
C ASN A 178 -29.96 -5.59 17.37
N GLY A 179 -29.23 -6.32 18.23
CA GLY A 179 -29.48 -7.74 18.52
C GLY A 179 -28.71 -8.73 17.64
N LEU A 180 -27.92 -8.29 16.67
CA LEU A 180 -27.24 -9.18 15.72
C LEU A 180 -26.20 -10.07 16.43
N LYS A 181 -26.45 -11.39 16.46
CA LYS A 181 -25.63 -12.35 17.23
C LYS A 181 -24.14 -12.31 16.88
N ILE A 182 -23.79 -12.34 15.59
CA ILE A 182 -22.37 -12.35 15.16
C ILE A 182 -21.63 -11.07 15.58
N ALA A 183 -22.32 -9.92 15.62
CA ALA A 183 -21.76 -8.67 16.09
C ALA A 183 -21.56 -8.63 17.62
N LYS A 184 -22.36 -9.38 18.40
CA LYS A 184 -22.12 -9.60 19.84
C LYS A 184 -20.91 -10.51 20.08
N THR A 185 -20.80 -11.61 19.33
CA THR A 185 -19.67 -12.55 19.42
C THR A 185 -18.32 -11.90 19.12
N LEU A 186 -18.28 -10.89 18.24
CA LEU A 186 -17.05 -10.21 17.80
C LEU A 186 -16.58 -9.06 18.69
N LYS A 187 -17.17 -8.86 19.87
CA LYS A 187 -16.79 -7.77 20.78
C LYS A 187 -15.32 -7.89 21.20
N GLY A 188 -14.52 -6.87 20.88
CA GLY A 188 -13.07 -6.86 21.12
C GLY A 188 -12.23 -7.67 20.11
N SER A 189 -12.85 -8.40 19.18
CA SER A 189 -12.14 -9.10 18.10
C SER A 189 -11.67 -8.17 16.98
N VAL A 190 -12.31 -7.00 16.81
CA VAL A 190 -11.97 -6.02 15.78
C VAL A 190 -10.72 -5.25 16.18
N HIS A 191 -9.61 -5.47 15.47
CA HIS A 191 -8.35 -4.77 15.71
C HIS A 191 -7.49 -4.67 14.43
N ARG A 192 -6.52 -3.75 14.42
CA ARG A 192 -5.69 -3.39 13.25
C ARG A 192 -5.17 -4.60 12.46
N LYS A 193 -4.65 -5.64 13.13
CA LYS A 193 -4.10 -6.85 12.49
C LYS A 193 -5.12 -7.53 11.56
N VAL A 194 -6.36 -7.65 12.02
CA VAL A 194 -7.46 -8.32 11.29
C VAL A 194 -7.85 -7.56 10.02
N VAL A 195 -7.86 -6.22 10.05
CA VAL A 195 -8.30 -5.40 8.91
C VAL A 195 -7.16 -4.97 7.98
N LYS A 196 -5.89 -4.93 8.45
CA LYS A 196 -4.73 -4.38 7.70
C LYS A 196 -4.62 -4.96 6.30
N GLN A 197 -4.63 -6.29 6.16
CA GLN A 197 -4.42 -6.94 4.86
C GLN A 197 -5.52 -6.60 3.85
N THR A 198 -6.78 -6.51 4.30
CA THR A 198 -7.91 -6.18 3.42
C THR A 198 -7.89 -4.71 3.02
N VAL A 199 -7.73 -3.79 3.97
CA VAL A 199 -7.58 -2.35 3.67
C VAL A 199 -6.45 -2.09 2.67
N MET A 200 -5.28 -2.72 2.89
CA MET A 200 -4.10 -2.60 2.02
C MET A 200 -4.30 -3.18 0.60
N THR A 201 -5.26 -4.08 0.39
CA THR A 201 -5.42 -4.80 -0.89
C THR A 201 -6.72 -4.50 -1.65
N VAL A 202 -7.71 -3.86 -1.03
CA VAL A 202 -8.92 -3.37 -1.73
C VAL A 202 -8.55 -2.39 -2.84
N VAL A 203 -7.58 -1.48 -2.62
CA VAL A 203 -7.06 -0.57 -3.66
C VAL A 203 -6.37 -1.26 -4.84
N TYR A 204 -6.04 -2.55 -4.72
CA TYR A 204 -5.50 -3.38 -5.79
C TYR A 204 -6.53 -4.35 -6.39
N GLY A 205 -7.83 -4.10 -6.16
CA GLY A 205 -8.94 -4.86 -6.76
C GLY A 205 -9.40 -6.09 -5.97
N VAL A 206 -8.99 -6.24 -4.70
CA VAL A 206 -9.55 -7.31 -3.85
C VAL A 206 -11.03 -7.06 -3.59
N THR A 207 -11.86 -8.02 -3.97
CA THR A 207 -13.32 -8.01 -3.73
C THR A 207 -13.65 -8.51 -2.32
N ALA A 208 -14.91 -8.34 -1.89
CA ALA A 208 -15.38 -8.86 -0.60
C ALA A 208 -15.17 -10.38 -0.42
N PHE A 209 -15.12 -11.16 -1.51
CA PHE A 209 -14.76 -12.58 -1.46
C PHE A 209 -13.28 -12.79 -1.05
N GLY A 210 -12.35 -12.07 -1.68
CA GLY A 210 -10.93 -12.13 -1.33
C GLY A 210 -10.65 -11.57 0.06
N GLY A 211 -11.29 -10.45 0.42
CA GLY A 211 -11.20 -9.84 1.75
C GLY A 211 -11.70 -10.76 2.86
N ARG A 212 -12.78 -11.53 2.61
CA ARG A 212 -13.24 -12.56 3.56
C ARG A 212 -12.17 -13.60 3.85
N HIS A 213 -11.49 -14.12 2.82
CA HIS A 213 -10.42 -15.11 3.02
C HIS A 213 -9.20 -14.54 3.78
N GLN A 214 -8.90 -13.25 3.64
CA GLN A 214 -7.83 -12.58 4.39
C GLN A 214 -8.21 -12.41 5.87
N ILE A 215 -9.38 -11.83 6.16
CA ILE A 215 -9.89 -11.65 7.52
C ILE A 215 -10.05 -13.00 8.22
N PHE A 216 -10.54 -14.03 7.52
CA PHE A 216 -10.70 -15.38 8.04
C PHE A 216 -9.37 -15.98 8.54
N ARG A 217 -8.27 -15.81 7.78
CA ARG A 217 -6.93 -16.22 8.24
C ARG A 217 -6.57 -15.50 9.53
N GLN A 218 -6.70 -14.17 9.57
CA GLN A 218 -6.35 -13.39 10.77
C GLN A 218 -7.22 -13.70 12.00
N LEU A 219 -8.47 -14.17 11.82
CA LEU A 219 -9.31 -14.67 12.90
C LEU A 219 -8.92 -16.09 13.34
N LYS A 220 -8.51 -16.96 12.41
CA LYS A 220 -8.01 -18.31 12.72
C LYS A 220 -6.67 -18.26 13.44
N ASP A 221 -5.74 -17.42 12.97
CA ASP A 221 -4.42 -17.14 13.56
C ASP A 221 -4.49 -16.48 14.96
N ALA A 222 -5.69 -16.17 15.46
CA ALA A 222 -5.94 -15.60 16.78
C ALA A 222 -6.63 -16.59 17.76
N GLU A 223 -7.10 -17.74 17.27
CA GLU A 223 -7.70 -18.85 18.04
C GLU A 223 -8.91 -18.48 18.95
N VAL A 224 -9.49 -17.28 18.79
CA VAL A 224 -10.61 -16.77 19.61
C VAL A 224 -11.96 -17.43 19.26
N LEU A 225 -12.11 -18.01 18.06
CA LEU A 225 -13.38 -18.48 17.50
C LEU A 225 -13.22 -19.87 16.87
N SER A 226 -14.32 -20.65 16.81
CA SER A 226 -14.36 -21.87 16.01
C SER A 226 -14.15 -21.56 14.53
N GLU A 227 -13.66 -22.52 13.74
CA GLU A 227 -13.40 -22.28 12.31
C GLU A 227 -14.67 -21.89 11.52
N ASN A 228 -15.83 -22.44 11.89
CA ASN A 228 -17.12 -22.05 11.33
C ASN A 228 -17.50 -20.61 11.72
N ASP A 229 -17.39 -20.26 13.00
CA ASP A 229 -17.72 -18.92 13.49
C ASP A 229 -16.78 -17.86 12.91
N ALA A 230 -15.48 -18.16 12.82
CA ALA A 230 -14.48 -17.32 12.17
C ALA A 230 -14.81 -17.09 10.68
N TRP A 231 -15.32 -18.10 9.98
CA TRP A 231 -15.75 -17.96 8.58
C TRP A 231 -16.95 -17.02 8.44
N TYR A 232 -17.98 -17.13 9.29
CA TYR A 232 -19.13 -16.22 9.28
C TYR A 232 -18.75 -14.81 9.75
N ALA A 233 -17.92 -14.70 10.78
CA ALA A 233 -17.35 -13.45 11.27
C ALA A 233 -16.58 -12.70 10.18
N ALA A 234 -15.72 -13.38 9.43
CA ALA A 234 -15.00 -12.77 8.31
C ALA A 234 -15.95 -12.26 7.21
N GLY A 235 -17.05 -12.97 6.96
CA GLY A 235 -18.09 -12.53 6.03
C GLY A 235 -18.86 -11.29 6.49
N TYR A 236 -19.06 -11.14 7.80
CA TYR A 236 -19.63 -9.94 8.41
C TYR A 236 -18.63 -8.77 8.37
N LEU A 237 -17.40 -8.98 8.87
CA LEU A 237 -16.38 -7.95 8.98
C LEU A 237 -15.95 -7.39 7.62
N VAL A 238 -15.84 -8.20 6.57
CA VAL A 238 -15.46 -7.68 5.24
C VAL A 238 -16.49 -6.68 4.72
N LEU A 239 -17.79 -6.90 4.95
CA LEU A 239 -18.84 -5.97 4.54
C LEU A 239 -18.73 -4.65 5.32
N LYS A 240 -18.44 -4.70 6.63
CA LYS A 240 -18.21 -3.50 7.45
C LYS A 240 -16.91 -2.76 7.06
N VAL A 241 -15.84 -3.47 6.70
CA VAL A 241 -14.60 -2.86 6.17
C VAL A 241 -14.88 -2.11 4.86
N PHE A 242 -15.59 -2.72 3.91
CA PHE A 242 -15.97 -2.05 2.65
C PHE A 242 -16.93 -0.87 2.90
N GLN A 243 -17.88 -1.00 3.83
CA GLN A 243 -18.76 0.10 4.24
C GLN A 243 -17.99 1.27 4.84
N SER A 244 -16.94 0.99 5.62
CA SER A 244 -16.11 2.00 6.29
C SER A 244 -15.16 2.70 5.32
N LEU A 245 -14.47 1.95 4.45
CA LEU A 245 -13.66 2.50 3.37
C LEU A 245 -14.49 3.38 2.42
N GLY A 246 -15.69 2.93 2.05
CA GLY A 246 -16.61 3.67 1.20
C GLY A 246 -17.20 4.95 1.83
N LYS A 247 -17.01 5.18 3.14
CA LYS A 247 -17.28 6.47 3.80
C LYS A 247 -16.03 7.35 3.90
N MET A 248 -14.90 6.76 4.29
CA MET A 248 -13.64 7.48 4.55
C MET A 248 -12.92 7.95 3.28
N PHE A 249 -13.17 7.28 2.15
CA PHE A 249 -12.51 7.53 0.87
C PHE A 249 -13.55 7.69 -0.25
N ALA A 250 -14.45 8.66 -0.11
CA ALA A 250 -15.56 8.86 -1.04
C ALA A 250 -15.09 9.18 -2.47
N LYS A 251 -14.14 10.10 -2.63
CA LYS A 251 -13.61 10.49 -3.96
C LYS A 251 -12.75 9.39 -4.58
N THR A 252 -12.03 8.63 -3.75
CA THR A 252 -11.36 7.39 -4.19
C THR A 252 -12.35 6.41 -4.81
N ARG A 253 -13.53 6.25 -4.20
CA ARG A 253 -14.57 5.34 -4.69
C ARG A 253 -15.18 5.84 -6.00
N GLU A 254 -15.48 7.13 -6.12
CA GLU A 254 -15.96 7.73 -7.38
C GLU A 254 -15.00 7.44 -8.54
N ILE A 255 -13.68 7.57 -8.33
CA ILE A 255 -12.65 7.25 -9.33
C ILE A 255 -12.59 5.74 -9.60
N GLN A 256 -12.70 4.87 -8.58
CA GLN A 256 -12.71 3.41 -8.76
C GLN A 256 -13.92 2.93 -9.56
N ASP A 257 -15.12 3.43 -9.25
CA ASP A 257 -16.35 3.09 -9.98
C ASP A 257 -16.28 3.65 -11.43
N TRP A 258 -15.80 4.88 -11.67
CA TRP A 258 -15.59 5.45 -13.02
C TRP A 258 -14.58 4.66 -13.86
N LEU A 259 -13.42 4.30 -13.30
CA LEU A 259 -12.41 3.48 -13.98
C LEU A 259 -12.95 2.07 -14.30
N THR A 260 -13.72 1.49 -13.37
CA THR A 260 -14.32 0.16 -13.55
C THR A 260 -15.36 0.15 -14.67
N GLU A 261 -16.20 1.18 -14.75
CA GLU A 261 -17.24 1.27 -15.77
C GLU A 261 -16.67 1.65 -17.14
N SER A 262 -15.70 2.57 -17.20
CA SER A 262 -14.94 2.86 -18.42
C SER A 262 -14.27 1.60 -18.98
N ALA A 263 -13.57 0.83 -18.13
CA ALA A 263 -12.94 -0.43 -18.52
C ALA A 263 -13.96 -1.49 -18.97
N LEU A 264 -15.12 -1.58 -18.30
CA LEU A 264 -16.19 -2.50 -18.67
C LEU A 264 -16.78 -2.18 -20.05
N MET A 265 -16.97 -0.90 -20.39
CA MET A 265 -17.54 -0.50 -21.67
C MET A 265 -16.54 -0.69 -22.82
N ILE A 266 -15.25 -0.38 -22.63
CA ILE A 266 -14.18 -0.69 -23.59
C ILE A 266 -14.11 -2.21 -23.87
N ALA A 267 -14.12 -3.02 -22.80
CA ALA A 267 -14.10 -4.48 -22.92
C ALA A 267 -15.35 -5.07 -23.61
N LYS A 268 -16.52 -4.43 -23.44
CA LYS A 268 -17.75 -4.79 -24.16
C LYS A 268 -17.73 -4.39 -25.64
N GLY A 269 -17.07 -3.29 -25.98
CA GLY A 269 -16.73 -2.90 -27.36
C GLY A 269 -15.68 -3.81 -28.02
N GLY A 270 -15.19 -4.83 -27.31
CA GLY A 270 -14.29 -5.86 -27.85
C GLY A 270 -12.79 -5.54 -27.78
N SER A 271 -12.41 -4.38 -27.22
CA SER A 271 -11.00 -3.96 -27.10
C SER A 271 -10.41 -4.23 -25.71
N SER A 272 -9.09 -4.39 -25.65
CA SER A 272 -8.37 -4.27 -24.38
C SER A 272 -8.33 -2.82 -23.91
N VAL A 273 -8.28 -2.62 -22.59
CA VAL A 273 -8.00 -1.30 -22.02
C VAL A 273 -6.52 -0.99 -22.17
N GLU A 274 -6.22 0.17 -22.72
CA GLU A 274 -4.87 0.65 -23.00
C GLU A 274 -4.76 2.14 -22.64
N TRP A 275 -3.62 2.57 -22.12
CA TRP A 275 -3.35 3.97 -21.80
C TRP A 275 -1.84 4.27 -21.86
N VAL A 276 -1.45 5.53 -21.72
CA VAL A 276 -0.05 5.95 -21.57
C VAL A 276 0.13 6.58 -20.18
N THR A 277 1.22 6.27 -19.48
CA THR A 277 1.51 6.92 -18.19
C THR A 277 1.96 8.38 -18.39
N PRO A 278 1.93 9.23 -17.34
CA PRO A 278 2.52 10.57 -17.39
C PRO A 278 4.03 10.62 -17.72
N LEU A 279 4.72 9.47 -17.72
CA LEU A 279 6.13 9.32 -18.13
C LEU A 279 6.27 8.76 -19.57
N GLY A 280 5.20 8.70 -20.35
CA GLY A 280 5.21 8.24 -21.74
C GLY A 280 5.24 6.72 -21.94
N LEU A 281 5.21 5.91 -20.87
CA LEU A 281 5.20 4.45 -20.98
C LEU A 281 3.80 3.95 -21.41
N PRO A 282 3.64 3.28 -22.57
CA PRO A 282 2.37 2.69 -22.97
C PRO A 282 2.07 1.42 -22.18
N ILE A 283 0.81 1.26 -21.76
CA ILE A 283 0.32 0.15 -20.95
C ILE A 283 -0.88 -0.50 -21.66
N VAL A 284 -0.89 -1.84 -21.69
CA VAL A 284 -1.95 -2.67 -22.31
C VAL A 284 -2.40 -3.74 -21.32
N GLN A 285 -3.71 -3.89 -21.10
CA GLN A 285 -4.23 -5.00 -20.28
C GLN A 285 -4.32 -6.31 -21.10
N PRO A 286 -3.57 -7.38 -20.74
CA PRO A 286 -3.50 -8.61 -21.54
C PRO A 286 -4.64 -9.61 -21.25
N TYR A 287 -5.80 -9.13 -20.80
CA TYR A 287 -6.87 -9.97 -20.22
C TYR A 287 -7.87 -10.45 -21.27
N HIS A 288 -7.48 -11.45 -22.06
CA HIS A 288 -8.35 -12.05 -23.08
C HIS A 288 -8.94 -13.39 -22.61
N LYS A 289 -10.15 -13.73 -23.09
CA LYS A 289 -10.69 -15.10 -22.99
C LYS A 289 -9.81 -16.02 -23.84
N LYS A 290 -9.10 -16.96 -23.20
CA LYS A 290 -8.25 -17.93 -23.89
C LYS A 290 -9.10 -19.00 -24.57
N ASN A 291 -9.20 -18.94 -25.90
CA ASN A 291 -9.53 -20.13 -26.69
C ASN A 291 -8.33 -21.09 -26.61
N GLN A 292 -8.51 -22.24 -25.95
CA GLN A 292 -7.44 -23.23 -25.82
C GLN A 292 -7.36 -24.09 -27.08
N VAL A 293 -6.23 -24.01 -27.78
CA VAL A 293 -5.84 -24.92 -28.86
C VAL A 293 -4.48 -25.51 -28.46
N TRP A 294 -4.35 -26.84 -28.52
CA TRP A 294 -3.11 -27.52 -28.14
C TRP A 294 -2.09 -27.41 -29.28
N VAL A 295 -0.98 -26.72 -29.03
CA VAL A 295 0.15 -26.53 -29.97
C VAL A 295 1.46 -26.67 -29.21
N SER A 296 2.49 -27.20 -29.85
CA SER A 296 3.81 -27.49 -29.26
C SER A 296 4.94 -26.86 -30.08
N THR A 297 5.60 -25.84 -29.54
CA THR A 297 6.89 -25.29 -30.02
C THR A 297 7.58 -24.42 -28.95
N THR A 298 8.81 -23.99 -29.22
CA THR A 298 9.79 -23.44 -28.26
C THR A 298 10.14 -21.95 -28.47
N GLU A 299 10.71 -21.33 -27.42
CA GLU A 299 11.48 -20.06 -27.39
C GLU A 299 10.72 -18.68 -27.40
N LYS A 300 11.49 -17.60 -27.17
CA LYS A 300 11.05 -16.26 -26.68
C LYS A 300 11.96 -15.11 -27.17
N TRP A 301 11.47 -13.86 -27.04
CA TRP A 301 12.15 -12.60 -27.44
C TRP A 301 12.37 -11.63 -26.24
N SER A 302 13.17 -10.56 -26.40
CA SER A 302 13.62 -9.65 -25.32
C SER A 302 14.09 -8.24 -25.79
N LEU A 303 14.05 -7.21 -24.90
CA LEU A 303 14.77 -5.90 -25.00
C LEU A 303 14.76 -5.09 -23.65
N TYR A 304 15.43 -3.93 -23.58
CA TYR A 304 15.68 -3.06 -22.37
C TYR A 304 14.88 -1.73 -22.39
N HIS A 305 15.05 -0.59 -21.67
CA HIS A 305 16.04 0.14 -20.79
C HIS A 305 15.24 1.24 -19.97
N ASN A 306 15.74 2.19 -19.13
CA ASN A 306 16.70 2.24 -18.00
C ASN A 306 16.44 3.52 -17.09
N ASP A 307 17.04 3.55 -15.88
CA ASP A 307 17.55 4.66 -15.02
C ASP A 307 16.76 5.97 -14.67
N THR A 308 16.34 6.13 -13.39
CA THR A 308 16.79 7.10 -12.30
C THR A 308 16.34 8.59 -12.39
N THR A 309 16.12 9.37 -11.32
CA THR A 309 16.33 9.22 -9.84
C THR A 309 15.23 9.97 -9.02
N ASN A 310 15.25 9.89 -7.68
CA ASN A 310 14.19 10.38 -6.77
C ASN A 310 14.31 11.84 -6.30
N ALA A 311 13.14 12.48 -6.14
CA ALA A 311 12.84 13.59 -5.23
C ALA A 311 11.38 13.40 -4.73
N LYS A 312 11.17 12.45 -3.82
CA LYS A 312 9.88 11.74 -3.61
C LYS A 312 8.64 12.64 -3.45
N GLY A 313 8.71 13.65 -2.57
CA GLY A 313 7.59 14.56 -2.30
C GLY A 313 7.28 15.47 -3.49
N GLU A 314 8.31 16.16 -4.01
CA GLU A 314 8.22 17.05 -5.17
C GLU A 314 7.71 16.31 -6.40
N GLN A 315 8.24 15.13 -6.70
CA GLN A 315 7.80 14.29 -7.82
C GLN A 315 6.35 13.81 -7.67
N PHE A 316 5.88 13.54 -6.45
CA PHE A 316 4.48 13.18 -6.20
C PHE A 316 3.54 14.39 -6.44
N VAL A 317 3.94 15.58 -5.99
CA VAL A 317 3.19 16.82 -6.25
C VAL A 317 3.18 17.15 -7.75
N MET A 318 4.34 17.21 -8.41
CA MET A 318 4.48 17.44 -9.86
C MET A 318 3.74 16.41 -10.74
N LEU A 319 3.55 15.19 -10.23
CA LEU A 319 2.74 14.16 -10.88
C LEU A 319 1.24 14.49 -10.76
N HIS A 320 0.74 14.73 -9.55
CA HIS A 320 -0.69 14.93 -9.27
C HIS A 320 -1.19 16.38 -9.47
N GLU A 321 -0.30 17.35 -9.73
CA GLU A 321 -0.65 18.67 -10.29
C GLU A 321 -1.03 18.58 -11.78
N GLN A 322 -0.59 17.54 -12.50
CA GLN A 322 -1.08 17.27 -13.86
C GLN A 322 -2.55 16.79 -13.81
N PRO A 323 -3.38 17.13 -14.80
CA PRO A 323 -4.77 16.72 -14.86
C PRO A 323 -4.93 15.25 -15.32
N ILE A 324 -4.31 14.30 -14.58
CA ILE A 324 -4.15 12.89 -14.96
C ILE A 324 -5.48 12.26 -15.41
N LEU A 325 -6.56 12.42 -14.64
CA LEU A 325 -7.87 11.82 -14.96
C LEU A 325 -8.44 12.36 -16.28
N HIS A 326 -8.30 13.66 -16.55
CA HIS A 326 -8.76 14.29 -17.79
C HIS A 326 -7.88 13.90 -18.99
N ASN A 327 -6.55 13.82 -18.81
CA ASN A 327 -5.62 13.34 -19.83
C ASN A 327 -5.90 11.88 -20.19
N LEU A 328 -6.16 11.03 -19.20
CA LEU A 328 -6.59 9.64 -19.39
C LEU A 328 -7.94 9.57 -20.12
N ALA A 329 -8.95 10.33 -19.65
CA ALA A 329 -10.27 10.36 -20.28
C ALA A 329 -10.19 10.77 -21.75
N LYS A 330 -9.45 11.85 -22.06
CA LYS A 330 -9.20 12.29 -23.44
C LYS A 330 -8.57 11.16 -24.27
N ASN A 331 -7.51 10.53 -23.80
CA ASN A 331 -6.83 9.45 -24.52
C ASN A 331 -7.74 8.22 -24.76
N LEU A 332 -8.59 7.90 -23.78
CA LEU A 332 -9.59 6.83 -23.90
C LEU A 332 -10.74 7.19 -24.87
N VAL A 333 -11.18 8.46 -24.92
CA VAL A 333 -12.16 8.93 -25.92
C VAL A 333 -11.57 8.92 -27.32
N GLU A 334 -10.35 9.44 -27.51
CA GLU A 334 -9.64 9.44 -28.79
C GLU A 334 -9.43 8.03 -29.36
N LYS A 335 -9.21 7.03 -28.49
CA LYS A 335 -8.90 5.65 -28.89
C LYS A 335 -10.12 4.72 -28.96
N PHE A 336 -11.11 4.93 -28.09
CA PHE A 336 -12.22 3.99 -27.90
C PHE A 336 -13.61 4.64 -27.95
N GLY A 337 -13.72 5.98 -27.98
CA GLY A 337 -14.96 6.70 -27.69
C GLY A 337 -16.15 6.37 -28.60
N GLU A 338 -15.89 6.04 -29.87
CA GLU A 338 -16.90 5.65 -30.85
C GLU A 338 -17.21 4.14 -30.89
N LEU A 339 -16.62 3.32 -30.02
CA LEU A 339 -17.00 1.91 -29.88
C LEU A 339 -18.44 1.82 -29.33
N GLU A 340 -19.28 1.09 -30.05
CA GLU A 340 -20.66 0.82 -29.67
C GLU A 340 -20.75 -0.40 -28.75
N VAL A 341 -21.50 -0.28 -27.66
CA VAL A 341 -21.82 -1.39 -26.76
C VAL A 341 -23.20 -1.92 -27.13
N GLY A 342 -23.19 -3.05 -27.85
CA GLY A 342 -24.38 -3.59 -28.52
C GLY A 342 -25.56 -3.94 -27.58
N PRO A 343 -26.79 -3.93 -28.14
CA PRO A 343 -28.03 -4.05 -27.38
C PRO A 343 -28.17 -5.39 -26.65
N GLY A 344 -28.94 -5.38 -25.55
CA GLY A 344 -29.24 -6.58 -24.75
C GLY A 344 -28.19 -6.99 -23.72
N MET A 345 -27.03 -6.32 -23.65
CA MET A 345 -26.09 -6.51 -22.53
C MET A 345 -26.61 -5.88 -21.24
N ARG A 346 -26.46 -6.57 -20.10
CA ARG A 346 -26.68 -5.96 -18.77
C ARG A 346 -25.63 -4.88 -18.51
N ILE A 347 -26.07 -3.67 -18.20
CA ILE A 347 -25.26 -2.51 -17.79
C ILE A 347 -25.82 -2.01 -16.44
N LYS A 348 -25.00 -1.44 -15.55
CA LYS A 348 -25.47 -0.91 -14.25
C LYS A 348 -26.32 0.37 -14.41
N HIS A 349 -25.93 1.24 -15.33
CA HIS A 349 -26.48 2.58 -15.57
C HIS A 349 -26.66 2.77 -17.08
N GLY A 350 -27.69 3.49 -17.52
CA GLY A 350 -28.08 3.61 -18.93
C GLY A 350 -29.20 2.65 -19.36
N ASN A 351 -29.82 2.93 -20.51
CA ASN A 351 -30.95 2.16 -21.04
C ASN A 351 -30.46 0.98 -21.93
N PRO A 352 -30.78 -0.29 -21.61
CA PRO A 352 -30.34 -1.45 -22.42
C PRO A 352 -30.92 -1.52 -23.85
N MET A 353 -31.86 -0.64 -24.19
CA MET A 353 -32.47 -0.50 -25.53
C MET A 353 -31.74 0.51 -26.42
N GLU A 354 -30.82 1.32 -25.87
CA GLU A 354 -30.08 2.36 -26.60
C GLU A 354 -28.70 1.85 -27.04
N ILE A 355 -28.21 2.35 -28.19
CA ILE A 355 -26.84 2.11 -28.64
C ILE A 355 -25.93 3.06 -27.86
N LEU A 356 -25.35 2.56 -26.78
CA LEU A 356 -24.47 3.30 -25.88
C LEU A 356 -23.04 3.27 -26.40
N LYS A 357 -22.34 4.41 -26.33
CA LYS A 357 -20.94 4.55 -26.75
C LYS A 357 -20.02 4.64 -25.55
N VAL A 358 -18.76 4.23 -25.72
CA VAL A 358 -17.75 4.25 -24.63
C VAL A 358 -17.54 5.66 -24.08
N LYS A 359 -17.56 6.70 -24.93
CA LYS A 359 -17.39 8.09 -24.50
C LYS A 359 -18.43 8.54 -23.47
N ASP A 360 -19.67 8.03 -23.56
CA ASP A 360 -20.79 8.36 -22.66
C ASP A 360 -20.50 8.00 -21.19
N TYR A 361 -19.45 7.24 -20.91
CA TYR A 361 -18.98 6.85 -19.58
C TYR A 361 -17.59 7.46 -19.29
N VAL A 362 -16.69 7.44 -20.27
CA VAL A 362 -15.32 7.97 -20.12
C VAL A 362 -15.30 9.48 -19.90
N GLU A 363 -16.16 10.26 -20.57
CA GLU A 363 -16.22 11.73 -20.44
C GLU A 363 -16.69 12.20 -19.05
N LYS A 364 -17.32 11.32 -18.27
CA LYS A 364 -17.84 11.62 -16.91
C LYS A 364 -16.75 11.51 -15.84
N VAL A 365 -15.67 12.27 -16.03
CA VAL A 365 -14.55 12.36 -15.08
C VAL A 365 -15.05 12.84 -13.71
N PRO A 366 -14.75 12.14 -12.60
CA PRO A 366 -15.16 12.58 -11.27
C PRO A 366 -14.56 13.95 -10.88
N GLU A 367 -15.39 14.81 -10.28
CA GLU A 367 -14.97 16.10 -9.76
C GLU A 367 -13.95 15.95 -8.63
N THR A 368 -12.87 16.73 -8.66
CA THR A 368 -11.87 16.77 -7.57
C THR A 368 -12.38 17.55 -6.36
N GLY A 369 -12.02 17.10 -5.15
CA GLY A 369 -12.17 17.88 -3.92
C GLY A 369 -11.15 19.01 -3.78
N GLU A 370 -11.03 19.54 -2.57
CA GLU A 370 -10.31 20.80 -2.26
C GLU A 370 -8.93 20.60 -1.60
N PHE A 371 -8.40 19.36 -1.53
CA PHE A 371 -7.08 19.12 -0.93
C PHE A 371 -5.94 19.77 -1.74
N ASP A 372 -5.20 20.71 -1.12
CA ASP A 372 -3.95 21.22 -1.68
C ASP A 372 -2.84 20.14 -1.58
N LEU A 373 -2.20 19.81 -2.69
CA LEU A 373 -1.08 18.88 -2.73
C LEU A 373 0.20 19.43 -2.09
N LYS A 374 0.35 20.75 -1.95
CA LYS A 374 1.58 21.33 -1.39
C LYS A 374 1.83 20.91 0.05
N ASN A 375 0.77 20.58 0.78
CA ASN A 375 0.80 19.88 2.07
C ASN A 375 1.74 18.65 2.08
N VAL A 376 1.88 17.93 0.96
CA VAL A 376 2.73 16.73 0.86
C VAL A 376 4.22 17.06 1.02
N LEU A 377 4.64 18.29 0.66
CA LEU A 377 6.02 18.75 0.81
C LEU A 377 6.40 18.96 2.29
N GLU A 378 5.41 19.23 3.15
CA GLU A 378 5.58 19.45 4.59
C GLU A 378 5.27 18.18 5.42
N SER A 379 4.76 17.12 4.79
CA SER A 379 4.32 15.91 5.49
C SER A 379 5.46 14.93 5.81
N THR A 380 5.99 15.03 7.02
CA THR A 380 7.03 14.13 7.59
C THR A 380 6.69 12.64 7.47
N TYR A 381 5.41 12.27 7.49
CA TYR A 381 4.96 10.86 7.51
C TYR A 381 4.40 10.37 6.16
N PHE A 382 4.53 11.16 5.09
CA PHE A 382 4.17 10.74 3.73
C PHE A 382 4.92 9.46 3.33
N PHE A 383 6.23 9.43 3.61
CA PHE A 383 7.13 8.26 3.56
C PHE A 383 7.99 8.26 4.83
N SER A 384 7.85 7.26 5.71
CA SER A 384 8.53 7.22 7.04
C SER A 384 8.77 5.81 7.59
#